data_AF-A0A1I5IBX3-F1
#
_entry.id   AF-A0A1I5IBX3-F1
#
_cell.length_a   1.000
_cell.length_b   1.000
_cell.length_c   1.000
_cell.angle_alpha   90.00
_cell.angle_beta   90.00
_cell.angle_gamma   90.00
#
_symmetry.space_group_name_H-M   'P 1'
#
loop_
_entity.id
_entity.type
_entity.pdbx_description
1 polymer ?
#
loop_
_entity_poly.entity_id
_entity_poly.type
_entity_poly.pdbx_seq_one_letter_code
_entity_poly.pdbx_strand_id
1 'polypeptide(L)'
;MKLYISLACMATLFSSCGPANMRTQKDSTGTAIDSPTALVATDDLVATHRFSVKGDFDGDGREETLTEHFLYKDSQQEARKNWVDDSFDSISKEIWSGKTASFISSDNPAIDTLRMAAPCMGIEFMKNEGDLNGDGKDELSYVPALADYSAINRWYIMTWQQHQWRELYSFPISELQLPYPHEDSLRHFKGLVRKLGKKHIELIYINKDADWDTIIVHLDRPKKIF
;
A
#
# COMPACT_ATOMS: atom_id res chain seq x y z
N MET A 1 16.22 -61.50 -2.53
CA MET A 1 15.24 -62.60 -2.43
C MET A 1 15.05 -62.91 -0.94
N LYS A 2 13.81 -62.72 -0.42
CA LYS A 2 13.31 -62.97 0.97
C LYS A 2 13.90 -62.03 2.05
N LEU A 3 13.18 -61.51 3.05
CA LEU A 3 11.79 -61.67 3.52
C LEU A 3 11.44 -60.45 4.41
N TYR A 4 10.17 -60.03 4.40
CA TYR A 4 9.57 -58.99 5.26
C TYR A 4 9.34 -59.46 6.70
N ILE A 5 9.42 -58.54 7.69
CA ILE A 5 8.62 -58.60 8.92
C ILE A 5 8.14 -57.18 9.27
N SER A 6 6.81 -57.00 9.22
CA SER A 6 6.07 -55.84 9.74
C SER A 6 6.03 -55.86 11.26
N LEU A 7 6.04 -54.69 11.89
CA LEU A 7 5.57 -54.54 13.26
C LEU A 7 4.52 -53.41 13.32
N ALA A 8 3.28 -53.82 13.58
CA ALA A 8 2.17 -52.94 13.88
C ALA A 8 2.10 -52.74 15.40
N CYS A 9 2.09 -51.49 15.87
CA CYS A 9 1.74 -51.17 17.24
C CYS A 9 0.29 -50.68 17.26
N MET A 10 -0.59 -51.55 17.74
CA MET A 10 -1.97 -51.25 18.12
C MET A 10 -1.95 -50.89 19.61
N ALA A 11 -2.33 -49.66 19.96
CA ALA A 11 -2.61 -49.26 21.33
C ALA A 11 -3.99 -48.61 21.39
N THR A 12 -4.91 -49.31 22.03
CA THR A 12 -6.26 -48.88 22.36
C THR A 12 -6.34 -48.33 23.78
N LEU A 13 -7.46 -47.63 24.04
CA LEU A 13 -8.12 -47.33 25.32
C LEU A 13 -7.76 -45.93 25.89
N PHE A 14 -8.65 -45.11 26.46
CA PHE A 14 -10.01 -45.28 27.00
C PHE A 14 -10.83 -43.98 26.82
N SER A 15 -12.13 -44.13 26.57
CA SER A 15 -13.13 -43.09 26.82
C SER A 15 -13.44 -43.01 28.32
N SER A 16 -13.36 -41.81 28.90
CA SER A 16 -13.95 -41.50 30.21
C SER A 16 -14.68 -40.17 30.11
N CYS A 17 -16.01 -40.21 30.28
CA CYS A 17 -16.85 -39.07 30.59
C CYS A 17 -17.05 -39.02 32.11
N GLY A 18 -16.79 -37.87 32.72
CA GLY A 18 -17.10 -37.60 34.11
C GLY A 18 -17.03 -36.09 34.40
N PRO A 19 -17.97 -35.52 35.17
CA PRO A 19 -18.28 -34.09 35.14
C PRO A 19 -17.37 -33.29 36.08
N ALA A 20 -16.99 -32.07 35.67
CA ALA A 20 -16.31 -31.13 36.54
C ALA A 20 -16.89 -29.72 36.37
N ASN A 21 -17.74 -29.38 37.35
CA ASN A 21 -17.89 -28.09 38.01
C ASN A 21 -17.45 -26.82 37.26
N MET A 22 -18.47 -25.98 37.01
CA MET A 22 -18.35 -24.53 36.90
C MET A 22 -17.49 -23.98 38.05
N ARG A 23 -16.30 -23.49 37.69
CA ARG A 23 -15.57 -22.49 38.44
C ARG A 23 -15.12 -21.43 37.45
N THR A 24 -15.71 -20.25 37.55
CA THR A 24 -15.30 -19.04 36.87
C THR A 24 -13.84 -18.76 37.18
N GLN A 25 -12.98 -18.94 36.18
CA GLN A 25 -11.64 -18.37 36.14
C GLN A 25 -11.45 -17.72 34.78
N LYS A 26 -11.19 -16.41 34.86
CA LYS A 26 -10.84 -15.50 33.80
C LYS A 26 -9.46 -15.90 33.31
N ASP A 27 -9.36 -16.41 32.08
CA ASP A 27 -8.08 -16.51 31.39
C ASP A 27 -8.16 -15.96 29.97
N SER A 28 -7.19 -15.10 29.74
CA SER A 28 -6.70 -14.51 28.51
C SER A 28 -6.23 -15.55 27.50
N THR A 29 -6.58 -15.34 26.24
CA THR A 29 -5.90 -15.67 24.97
C THR A 29 -6.96 -15.38 23.90
N GLY A 30 -6.77 -14.64 22.81
CA GLY A 30 -5.58 -14.29 22.07
C GLY A 30 -6.03 -14.31 20.60
N THR A 31 -6.40 -13.16 20.05
CA THR A 31 -6.31 -12.89 18.61
C THR A 31 -6.13 -11.40 18.46
N ALA A 32 -4.86 -10.97 18.44
CA ALA A 32 -4.49 -9.65 18.00
C ALA A 32 -4.87 -9.57 16.51
N ILE A 33 -5.86 -8.76 16.20
CA ILE A 33 -6.08 -8.28 14.84
C ILE A 33 -5.19 -7.05 14.77
N ASP A 34 -4.05 -7.16 14.09
CA ASP A 34 -3.14 -6.04 13.88
C ASP A 34 -3.91 -4.92 13.18
N SER A 35 -4.22 -3.91 14.00
CA SER A 35 -4.71 -2.62 13.55
C SER A 35 -3.49 -1.81 13.10
N PRO A 36 -3.61 -0.96 12.06
CA PRO A 36 -2.48 -0.21 11.53
C PRO A 36 -1.84 0.66 12.63
N THR A 37 -0.52 0.58 12.70
CA THR A 37 0.33 1.24 13.71
C THR A 37 0.03 2.74 13.81
N ALA A 38 -0.05 3.21 15.06
CA ALA A 38 -0.47 4.56 15.45
C ALA A 38 0.46 5.69 14.97
N LEU A 39 -0.17 6.83 14.66
CA LEU A 39 0.50 8.10 14.38
C LEU A 39 1.08 8.75 15.65
N VAL A 40 2.14 9.53 15.47
CA VAL A 40 2.54 10.59 16.41
C VAL A 40 1.74 11.85 16.05
N ALA A 41 0.74 12.20 16.85
CA ALA A 41 0.02 13.46 16.72
C ALA A 41 0.72 14.55 17.55
N THR A 42 1.21 15.60 16.90
CA THR A 42 1.57 16.87 17.56
C THR A 42 0.47 17.88 17.29
N ASP A 43 0.07 18.58 18.33
CA ASP A 43 -1.13 19.42 18.48
C ASP A 43 -1.09 20.76 17.70
N ASP A 44 -0.61 20.73 16.46
CA ASP A 44 -0.68 21.84 15.50
C ASP A 44 -1.38 21.32 14.24
N LEU A 45 -2.47 21.97 13.83
CA LEU A 45 -3.28 21.66 12.64
C LEU A 45 -2.53 21.84 11.29
N VAL A 46 -1.19 21.77 11.31
CA VAL A 46 -0.25 21.86 10.19
C VAL A 46 0.79 20.73 10.27
N ALA A 47 0.46 19.58 10.85
CA ALA A 47 1.22 18.35 10.60
C ALA A 47 0.89 17.88 9.18
N THR A 48 1.71 18.25 8.20
CA THR A 48 1.54 17.81 6.82
C THR A 48 1.74 16.30 6.75
N HIS A 49 0.65 15.53 6.76
CA HIS A 49 0.66 14.08 6.69
C HIS A 49 1.67 13.58 5.64
N ARG A 50 2.49 12.60 6.04
CA ARG A 50 3.37 11.85 5.16
C ARG A 50 2.95 10.41 5.20
N PHE A 51 2.80 9.80 4.03
CA PHE A 51 2.54 8.38 3.98
C PHE A 51 3.77 7.59 4.46
N SER A 52 3.49 6.58 5.27
CA SER A 52 4.46 5.56 5.67
C SER A 52 3.77 4.21 5.63
N VAL A 53 4.33 3.25 4.90
CA VAL A 53 3.77 1.90 4.75
C VAL A 53 4.85 0.86 4.98
N LYS A 54 4.45 -0.28 5.56
CA LYS A 54 5.34 -1.41 5.81
C LYS A 54 5.03 -2.57 4.88
N GLY A 55 6.04 -3.34 4.50
CA GLY A 55 5.92 -4.52 3.65
C GLY A 55 7.25 -5.19 3.38
N ASP A 56 7.22 -6.44 2.91
CA ASP A 56 8.40 -7.19 2.45
C ASP A 56 8.61 -6.91 0.95
N PHE A 57 9.15 -5.73 0.64
CA PHE A 57 9.19 -5.25 -0.75
C PHE A 57 10.33 -5.89 -1.55
N ASP A 58 11.42 -6.31 -0.90
CA ASP A 58 12.53 -6.98 -1.57
C ASP A 58 12.50 -8.52 -1.49
N GLY A 59 11.61 -9.10 -0.66
CA GLY A 59 11.29 -10.52 -0.62
C GLY A 59 12.25 -11.31 0.26
N ASP A 60 12.97 -10.65 1.16
CA ASP A 60 13.90 -11.28 2.11
C ASP A 60 13.20 -11.83 3.37
N GLY A 61 11.89 -11.59 3.50
CA GLY A 61 11.08 -12.01 4.64
C GLY A 61 11.07 -11.03 5.81
N ARG A 62 11.65 -9.83 5.66
CA ARG A 62 11.64 -8.75 6.64
C ARG A 62 10.84 -7.58 6.09
N GLU A 63 10.15 -6.87 6.98
CA GLU A 63 9.42 -5.67 6.58
C GLU A 63 10.37 -4.46 6.47
N GLU A 64 10.29 -3.75 5.35
CA GLU A 64 10.79 -2.40 5.20
C GLU A 64 9.69 -1.37 5.46
N THR A 65 10.11 -0.16 5.81
CA THR A 65 9.25 1.02 5.88
C THR A 65 9.53 1.93 4.68
N LEU A 66 8.53 2.08 3.81
CA LEU A 66 8.57 3.08 2.75
C LEU A 66 7.95 4.39 3.23
N THR A 67 8.63 5.51 3.00
CA THR A 67 8.21 6.84 3.46
C THR A 67 8.14 7.82 2.30
N GLU A 68 7.03 8.55 2.21
CA GLU A 68 6.85 9.67 1.31
C GLU A 68 7.74 10.85 1.71
N HIS A 69 8.34 11.50 0.70
CA HIS A 69 8.97 12.81 0.82
C HIS A 69 8.44 13.79 -0.22
N PHE A 70 8.30 15.04 0.19
CA PHE A 70 8.08 16.17 -0.71
C PHE A 70 8.94 17.33 -0.23
N LEU A 71 10.10 17.53 -0.85
CA LEU A 71 11.14 18.44 -0.36
C LEU A 71 11.29 19.68 -1.24
N TYR A 72 11.68 20.80 -0.64
CA TYR A 72 12.37 21.87 -1.32
C TYR A 72 13.82 21.47 -1.62
N LYS A 73 14.24 21.51 -2.89
CA LYS A 73 15.59 21.07 -3.29
C LYS A 73 16.71 21.92 -2.70
N ASP A 74 16.49 23.21 -2.52
CA ASP A 74 17.54 24.12 -2.04
C ASP A 74 17.82 23.93 -0.55
N SER A 75 16.78 23.74 0.27
CA SER A 75 16.91 23.58 1.72
C SER A 75 16.91 22.12 2.19
N GLN A 76 16.48 21.19 1.32
CA GLN A 76 16.18 19.79 1.66
C GLN A 76 15.13 19.64 2.78
N GLN A 77 14.38 20.69 3.09
CA GLN A 77 13.31 20.65 4.07
C GLN A 77 12.03 20.11 3.43
N GLU A 78 11.25 19.37 4.22
CA GLU A 78 9.90 18.96 3.84
C GLU A 78 9.04 20.19 3.52
N ALA A 79 8.55 20.24 2.29
CA ALA A 79 7.64 21.25 1.82
C ALA A 79 6.25 21.01 2.39
N ARG A 80 5.48 22.09 2.54
CA ARG A 80 4.09 21.96 2.98
C ARG A 80 3.23 21.32 1.89
N LYS A 81 2.25 20.52 2.30
CA LYS A 81 1.22 19.95 1.41
C LYS A 81 -0.12 20.68 1.51
N ASN A 82 -0.29 21.53 2.51
CA ASN A 82 -1.51 22.31 2.71
C ASN A 82 -1.30 23.73 2.19
N TRP A 83 -2.01 24.10 1.14
CA TRP A 83 -1.82 25.35 0.39
C TRP A 83 -3.08 26.23 0.44
N VAL A 84 -3.72 26.32 1.61
CA VAL A 84 -5.03 27.00 1.78
C VAL A 84 -5.01 28.46 1.31
N ASP A 85 -3.88 29.14 1.50
CA ASP A 85 -3.76 30.59 1.23
C ASP A 85 -3.13 30.90 -0.14
N ASP A 86 -2.68 29.89 -0.88
CA ASP A 86 -1.97 30.09 -2.15
C ASP A 86 -2.89 29.80 -3.35
N SER A 87 -2.83 30.67 -4.36
CA SER A 87 -3.48 30.37 -5.64
C SER A 87 -2.83 29.15 -6.29
N PHE A 88 -3.62 28.29 -6.92
CA PHE A 88 -3.10 27.14 -7.63
C PHE A 88 -2.04 27.49 -8.69
N ASP A 89 -2.18 28.63 -9.39
CA ASP A 89 -1.16 29.13 -10.32
C ASP A 89 0.21 29.31 -9.68
N SER A 90 0.26 29.85 -8.45
CA SER A 90 1.51 30.05 -7.72
C SER A 90 2.14 28.72 -7.34
N ILE A 91 1.34 27.79 -6.81
CA ILE A 91 1.77 26.45 -6.39
C ILE A 91 2.30 25.68 -7.60
N SER A 92 1.52 25.63 -8.67
CA SER A 92 1.88 24.95 -9.91
C SER A 92 3.17 25.55 -10.48
N LYS A 93 3.28 26.87 -10.58
CA LYS A 93 4.51 27.53 -11.06
C LYS A 93 5.74 27.18 -10.23
N GLU A 94 5.61 27.09 -8.92
CA GLU A 94 6.72 26.70 -8.03
C GLU A 94 7.17 25.27 -8.28
N ILE A 95 6.24 24.33 -8.40
CA ILE A 95 6.53 22.91 -8.64
C ILE A 95 7.12 22.71 -10.04
N TRP A 96 6.53 23.32 -11.06
CA TRP A 96 7.02 23.27 -12.44
C TRP A 96 8.36 24.00 -12.62
N SER A 97 8.73 24.92 -11.73
CA SER A 97 10.08 25.51 -11.73
C SER A 97 11.18 24.51 -11.33
N GLY A 98 10.79 23.31 -10.87
CA GLY A 98 11.71 22.25 -10.49
C GLY A 98 12.37 22.48 -9.14
N LYS A 99 11.88 23.41 -8.32
CA LYS A 99 12.37 23.69 -6.96
C LYS A 99 11.99 22.65 -5.93
N THR A 100 11.01 21.79 -6.24
CA THR A 100 10.57 20.71 -5.36
C THR A 100 10.92 19.34 -5.94
N ALA A 101 10.97 18.34 -5.06
CA ALA A 101 11.14 16.95 -5.42
C ALA A 101 10.19 16.07 -4.60
N SER A 102 9.46 15.18 -5.27
CA SER A 102 8.67 14.14 -4.60
C SER A 102 9.24 12.76 -4.90
N PHE A 103 9.37 11.94 -3.87
CA PHE A 103 9.89 10.59 -3.95
C PHE A 103 9.47 9.75 -2.74
N ILE A 104 9.69 8.44 -2.84
CA ILE A 104 9.48 7.47 -1.77
C ILE A 104 10.83 6.81 -1.47
N SER A 105 11.23 6.81 -0.21
CA SER A 105 12.46 6.18 0.26
C SER A 105 12.15 4.96 1.12
N SER A 106 13.13 4.06 1.27
CA SER A 106 13.06 2.91 2.18
C SER A 106 14.03 3.09 3.34
N ASP A 107 13.71 2.51 4.51
CA ASP A 107 14.66 2.33 5.61
C ASP A 107 15.70 1.23 5.33
N ASN A 108 15.46 0.36 4.36
CA ASN A 108 16.43 -0.59 3.82
C ASN A 108 17.26 0.08 2.70
N PRO A 109 18.58 0.29 2.91
CA PRO A 109 19.44 0.98 1.94
C PRO A 109 19.69 0.19 0.65
N ALA A 110 19.29 -1.09 0.57
CA ALA A 110 19.36 -1.88 -0.65
C ALA A 110 18.20 -1.59 -1.62
N ILE A 111 17.12 -0.97 -1.14
CA ILE A 111 15.99 -0.53 -1.96
C ILE A 111 16.21 0.94 -2.36
N ASP A 112 16.33 1.17 -3.68
CA ASP A 112 16.53 2.50 -4.22
C ASP A 112 15.27 3.37 -4.06
N THR A 113 15.47 4.68 -4.11
CA THR A 113 14.42 5.68 -4.04
C THR A 113 13.51 5.62 -5.26
N LEU A 114 12.21 5.50 -5.06
CA LEU A 114 11.22 5.67 -6.13
C LEU A 114 10.93 7.15 -6.34
N ARG A 115 11.39 7.71 -7.47
CA ARG A 115 11.19 9.13 -7.82
C ARG A 115 9.94 9.30 -8.68
N MET A 116 9.17 10.34 -8.39
CA MET A 116 8.00 10.69 -9.20
C MET A 116 8.45 11.25 -10.55
N ALA A 117 7.89 10.73 -11.64
CA ALA A 117 8.30 11.10 -13.00
C ALA A 117 7.74 12.46 -13.46
N ALA A 118 6.63 12.90 -12.88
CA ALA A 118 5.97 14.16 -13.20
C ALA A 118 6.04 15.12 -12.00
N PRO A 119 6.00 16.45 -12.25
CA PRO A 119 5.91 17.42 -11.16
C PRO A 119 4.61 17.23 -10.37
N CYS A 120 4.74 17.00 -9.06
CA CYS A 120 3.61 16.76 -8.17
C CYS A 120 3.83 17.40 -6.79
N MET A 121 2.74 17.58 -6.06
CA MET A 121 2.61 18.09 -4.69
C MET A 121 2.81 16.99 -3.63
N GLY A 122 3.57 15.94 -3.95
CA GLY A 122 3.66 14.74 -3.15
C GLY A 122 2.73 13.63 -3.64
N ILE A 123 2.22 12.84 -2.69
CA ILE A 123 1.39 11.65 -2.88
C ILE A 123 0.03 11.88 -2.23
N GLU A 124 -1.05 11.50 -2.92
CA GLU A 124 -2.44 11.56 -2.41
C GLU A 124 -2.86 10.25 -1.74
N PHE A 125 -2.27 9.15 -2.17
CA PHE A 125 -2.55 7.82 -1.63
C PHE A 125 -1.32 6.93 -1.76
N MET A 126 -1.06 6.12 -0.73
CA MET A 126 0.00 5.12 -0.72
C MET A 126 -0.46 3.89 0.06
N LYS A 127 -0.19 2.70 -0.45
CA LYS A 127 -0.60 1.45 0.19
C LYS A 127 0.32 0.29 -0.18
N ASN A 128 0.68 -0.53 0.81
CA ASN A 128 1.17 -1.87 0.54
C ASN A 128 0.01 -2.78 0.06
N GLU A 129 0.14 -3.34 -1.12
CA GLU A 129 -0.83 -4.25 -1.74
C GLU A 129 -0.61 -5.73 -1.41
N GLY A 130 0.49 -6.04 -0.74
CA GLY A 130 0.99 -7.40 -0.58
C GLY A 130 1.53 -7.96 -1.91
N ASP A 131 1.87 -9.24 -1.91
CA ASP A 131 2.34 -9.97 -3.09
C ASP A 131 1.23 -10.23 -4.13
N LEU A 132 0.89 -9.25 -4.97
CA LEU A 132 -0.11 -9.36 -6.03
C LEU A 132 0.30 -10.36 -7.11
N ASN A 133 1.59 -10.43 -7.43
CA ASN A 133 2.10 -11.18 -8.58
C ASN A 133 2.55 -12.63 -8.24
N GLY A 134 2.61 -12.97 -6.96
CA GLY A 134 3.00 -14.27 -6.45
C GLY A 134 4.50 -14.57 -6.53
N ASP A 135 5.37 -13.56 -6.58
CA ASP A 135 6.84 -13.72 -6.59
C ASP A 135 7.45 -13.64 -5.19
N GLY A 136 6.63 -13.49 -4.15
CA GLY A 136 7.05 -13.43 -2.76
C GLY A 136 7.50 -12.04 -2.31
N LYS A 137 7.28 -11.00 -3.13
CA LYS A 137 7.54 -9.60 -2.77
C LYS A 137 6.24 -8.83 -2.73
N ASP A 138 6.16 -7.87 -1.84
CA ASP A 138 5.04 -6.96 -1.75
C ASP A 138 5.07 -5.90 -2.87
N GLU A 139 3.89 -5.54 -3.37
CA GLU A 139 3.71 -4.44 -4.30
C GLU A 139 3.29 -3.14 -3.60
N LEU A 140 3.75 -2.02 -4.13
CA LEU A 140 3.38 -0.69 -3.68
C LEU A 140 2.38 -0.03 -4.64
N SER A 141 1.22 0.34 -4.13
CA SER A 141 0.31 1.28 -4.80
C SER A 141 0.62 2.72 -4.39
N TYR A 142 0.61 3.65 -5.35
CA TYR A 142 0.57 5.09 -5.06
C TYR A 142 -0.19 5.90 -6.11
N VAL A 143 -0.67 7.07 -5.70
CA VAL A 143 -1.26 8.11 -6.57
C VAL A 143 -0.52 9.43 -6.33
N PRO A 144 0.15 10.01 -7.33
CA PRO A 144 0.79 11.32 -7.18
C PRO A 144 -0.26 12.44 -7.15
N ALA A 145 -0.01 13.49 -6.37
CA ALA A 145 -0.79 14.72 -6.37
C ALA A 145 -0.31 15.63 -7.51
N LEU A 146 -0.71 15.38 -8.77
CA LEU A 146 -0.16 16.11 -9.91
C LEU A 146 -0.39 17.63 -9.80
N ALA A 147 0.61 18.42 -10.18
CA ALA A 147 0.52 19.88 -10.15
C ALA A 147 -0.12 20.44 -11.43
N ASP A 148 -1.27 19.91 -11.84
CA ASP A 148 -1.99 20.28 -13.06
C ASP A 148 -3.48 20.60 -12.82
N TYR A 149 -4.15 21.07 -13.87
CA TYR A 149 -5.57 21.45 -13.82
C TYR A 149 -6.52 20.28 -14.15
N SER A 150 -6.06 19.03 -13.99
CA SER A 150 -6.83 17.83 -14.30
C SER A 150 -7.34 17.17 -13.02
N ALA A 151 -8.61 16.77 -13.00
CA ALA A 151 -9.15 15.91 -11.93
C ALA A 151 -8.87 14.41 -12.18
N ILE A 152 -7.99 14.10 -13.14
CA ILE A 152 -7.60 12.74 -13.54
C ILE A 152 -6.15 12.52 -13.14
N ASN A 153 -5.95 11.61 -12.21
CA ASN A 153 -4.65 11.09 -11.82
C ASN A 153 -4.44 9.68 -12.35
N ARG A 154 -3.30 9.08 -12.01
CA ARG A 154 -2.97 7.70 -12.33
C ARG A 154 -2.63 6.94 -11.06
N TRP A 155 -3.27 5.79 -10.90
CA TRP A 155 -2.90 4.80 -9.89
C TRP A 155 -1.76 3.96 -10.43
N TYR A 156 -0.63 3.94 -9.73
CA TYR A 156 0.53 3.12 -10.07
C TYR A 156 0.64 1.95 -9.10
N ILE A 157 0.93 0.76 -9.64
CA ILE A 157 1.30 -0.43 -8.89
C ILE A 157 2.75 -0.74 -9.24
N MET A 158 3.62 -0.70 -8.25
CA MET A 158 5.07 -0.85 -8.40
C MET A 158 5.55 -2.13 -7.73
N THR A 159 6.52 -2.79 -8.34
CA THR A 159 7.22 -3.96 -7.80
C THR A 159 8.72 -3.71 -7.80
N TRP A 160 9.44 -4.22 -6.80
CA TRP A 160 10.89 -4.13 -6.74
C TRP A 160 11.52 -5.35 -7.44
N GLN A 161 12.21 -5.11 -8.55
CA GLN A 161 12.77 -6.17 -9.38
C GLN A 161 14.10 -5.77 -9.98
N GLN A 162 15.11 -6.64 -9.91
CA GLN A 162 16.44 -6.39 -10.47
C GLN A 162 17.03 -5.06 -9.96
N HIS A 163 16.95 -4.84 -8.64
CA HIS A 163 17.44 -3.65 -7.95
C HIS A 163 16.88 -2.31 -8.45
N GLN A 164 15.64 -2.31 -8.95
CA GLN A 164 14.95 -1.10 -9.37
C GLN A 164 13.43 -1.25 -9.23
N TRP A 165 12.74 -0.14 -8.98
CA TRP A 165 11.29 -0.09 -9.03
C TRP A 165 10.80 -0.22 -10.47
N ARG A 166 9.81 -1.08 -10.69
CA ARG A 166 9.16 -1.26 -11.99
C ARG A 166 7.67 -1.11 -11.86
N GLU A 167 7.05 -0.45 -12.83
CA GLU A 167 5.60 -0.46 -12.94
C GLU A 167 5.16 -1.89 -13.28
N LEU A 168 4.39 -2.49 -12.37
CA LEU A 168 3.70 -3.75 -12.61
C LEU A 168 2.40 -3.49 -13.39
N TYR A 169 1.66 -2.46 -12.99
CA TYR A 169 0.45 -2.02 -13.68
C TYR A 169 0.11 -0.56 -13.33
N SER A 170 -0.69 0.10 -14.17
CA SER A 170 -1.26 1.41 -13.83
C SER A 170 -2.57 1.66 -14.56
N PHE A 171 -3.44 2.48 -14.00
CA PHE A 171 -4.73 2.85 -14.60
C PHE A 171 -5.12 4.29 -14.22
N PRO A 172 -5.84 5.01 -15.09
CA PRO A 172 -6.33 6.35 -14.75
C PRO A 172 -7.42 6.25 -13.67
N ILE A 173 -7.47 7.26 -12.81
CA ILE A 173 -8.52 7.43 -11.80
C ILE A 173 -8.97 8.90 -11.80
N SER A 174 -10.21 9.15 -11.44
CA SER A 174 -10.60 10.49 -10.99
C SER A 174 -10.13 10.70 -9.55
N GLU A 175 -9.69 11.90 -9.21
CA GLU A 175 -9.40 12.32 -7.83
C GLU A 175 -10.62 12.12 -6.91
N LEU A 176 -11.84 12.20 -7.45
CA LEU A 176 -13.08 11.93 -6.72
C LEU A 176 -13.23 10.47 -6.26
N GLN A 177 -12.42 9.55 -6.78
CA GLN A 177 -12.37 8.16 -6.33
C GLN A 177 -11.59 7.99 -5.04
N LEU A 178 -10.76 8.97 -4.68
CA LEU A 178 -10.08 9.01 -3.39
C LEU A 178 -11.03 9.67 -2.37
N PRO A 179 -11.05 9.18 -1.12
CA PRO A 179 -11.82 9.86 -0.08
C PRO A 179 -11.29 11.28 0.12
N TYR A 180 -12.21 12.25 0.19
CA TYR A 180 -11.89 13.65 0.45
C TYR A 180 -11.00 13.79 1.70
N PRO A 181 -10.02 14.72 1.72
CA PRO A 181 -8.88 14.70 2.64
C PRO A 181 -9.25 14.99 4.09
N HIS A 182 -9.86 14.01 4.74
CA HIS A 182 -9.74 13.79 6.17
C HIS A 182 -8.89 12.54 6.33
N GLU A 183 -7.79 12.66 7.09
CA GLU A 183 -6.87 11.54 7.33
C GLU A 183 -7.60 10.26 7.74
N ASP A 184 -8.67 10.40 8.53
CA ASP A 184 -9.49 9.28 8.98
C ASP A 184 -10.19 8.54 7.83
N SER A 185 -10.61 9.23 6.78
CA SER A 185 -11.27 8.57 5.64
C SER A 185 -10.26 7.77 4.81
N LEU A 186 -9.04 8.29 4.64
CA LEU A 186 -7.94 7.58 3.98
C LEU A 186 -7.52 6.32 4.76
N ARG A 187 -7.53 6.36 6.10
CA ARG A 187 -7.20 5.19 6.94
C ARG A 187 -8.14 4.00 6.72
N HIS A 188 -9.41 4.27 6.44
CA HIS A 188 -10.42 3.23 6.25
C HIS A 188 -10.60 2.83 4.78
N PHE A 189 -10.08 3.63 3.86
CA PHE A 189 -10.14 3.34 2.44
C PHE A 189 -9.26 2.14 2.09
N LYS A 190 -9.90 1.09 1.55
CA LYS A 190 -9.21 -0.16 1.22
C LYS A 190 -8.41 -0.10 -0.09
N GLY A 191 -8.50 1.02 -0.80
CA GLY A 191 -7.90 1.20 -2.11
C GLY A 191 -8.80 0.72 -3.25
N LEU A 192 -8.27 0.82 -4.46
CA LEU A 192 -8.97 0.46 -5.71
C LEU A 192 -8.49 -0.87 -6.30
N VAL A 193 -7.61 -1.57 -5.59
CA VAL A 193 -7.00 -2.82 -6.04
C VAL A 193 -7.36 -3.92 -5.04
N ARG A 194 -7.88 -5.04 -5.54
CA ARG A 194 -8.15 -6.24 -4.74
C ARG A 194 -7.49 -7.45 -5.37
N LYS A 195 -6.65 -8.15 -4.62
CA LYS A 195 -6.06 -9.43 -5.05
C LYS A 195 -7.14 -10.52 -5.10
N LEU A 196 -7.32 -11.13 -6.27
CA LEU A 196 -8.21 -12.29 -6.46
C LEU A 196 -7.43 -13.60 -6.46
N GLY A 197 -6.14 -13.55 -6.79
CA GLY A 197 -5.23 -14.69 -6.82
C GLY A 197 -3.86 -14.28 -7.34
N LYS A 198 -2.96 -15.25 -7.49
CA LYS A 198 -1.63 -15.00 -8.07
C LYS A 198 -1.79 -14.40 -9.47
N LYS A 199 -1.27 -13.19 -9.70
CA LYS A 199 -1.36 -12.45 -10.98
C LYS A 199 -2.77 -12.05 -11.42
N HIS A 200 -3.75 -12.11 -10.52
CA HIS A 200 -5.13 -11.75 -10.80
C HIS A 200 -5.58 -10.69 -9.79
N ILE A 201 -5.87 -9.50 -10.31
CA ILE A 201 -6.38 -8.39 -9.51
C ILE A 201 -7.72 -7.91 -10.06
N GLU A 202 -8.57 -7.42 -9.17
CA GLU A 202 -9.75 -6.65 -9.50
C GLU A 202 -9.43 -5.17 -9.29
N LEU A 203 -9.75 -4.36 -10.28
CA LEU A 203 -9.69 -2.91 -10.21
C LEU A 203 -11.08 -2.37 -10.00
N ILE A 204 -11.25 -1.53 -8.99
CA ILE A 204 -12.50 -0.85 -8.67
C ILE A 204 -12.40 0.56 -9.25
N TYR A 205 -13.35 0.98 -10.09
CA TYR A 205 -13.33 2.31 -10.70
C TYR A 205 -14.72 2.93 -10.79
N ILE A 206 -14.77 4.26 -10.88
CA ILE A 206 -16.02 5.00 -11.13
C ILE A 206 -16.18 5.18 -12.64
N ASN A 207 -17.37 4.96 -13.18
CA ASN A 207 -17.69 5.28 -14.56
C ASN A 207 -19.00 6.08 -14.64
N LYS A 208 -19.31 6.66 -15.80
CA LYS A 208 -20.50 7.52 -15.97
C LYS A 208 -21.82 6.75 -15.94
N ASP A 209 -21.78 5.44 -16.16
CA ASP A 209 -22.95 4.56 -16.33
C ASP A 209 -23.27 3.80 -15.02
N ALA A 210 -22.32 3.70 -14.10
CA ALA A 210 -22.40 3.05 -12.79
C ALA A 210 -21.54 3.82 -11.77
N ASP A 211 -22.11 4.08 -10.59
CA ASP A 211 -21.39 4.75 -9.48
C ASP A 211 -20.06 4.04 -9.16
N TRP A 212 -20.03 2.70 -9.26
CA TRP A 212 -18.84 1.87 -9.14
C TRP A 212 -18.92 0.66 -10.08
N ASP A 213 -17.81 0.33 -10.70
CA ASP A 213 -17.64 -0.82 -11.60
C ASP A 213 -16.30 -1.52 -11.34
N THR A 214 -16.12 -2.73 -11.89
CA THR A 214 -14.91 -3.54 -11.69
C THR A 214 -14.37 -4.12 -12.98
N ILE A 215 -13.04 -4.22 -13.07
CA ILE A 215 -12.33 -4.93 -14.15
C ILE A 215 -11.37 -5.94 -13.54
N ILE A 216 -11.34 -7.15 -14.11
CA ILE A 216 -10.35 -8.17 -13.74
C ILE A 216 -9.14 -8.04 -14.67
N VAL A 217 -7.96 -7.90 -14.09
CA VAL A 217 -6.68 -7.78 -14.79
C VAL A 217 -5.80 -8.99 -14.49
N HIS A 218 -5.22 -9.54 -15.55
CA HIS A 218 -4.16 -10.53 -15.48
C HIS A 218 -2.80 -9.84 -15.64
N LEU A 219 -1.96 -9.88 -14.60
CA LEU A 219 -0.69 -9.16 -14.54
C LEU A 219 0.40 -9.71 -15.48
N ASP A 220 0.17 -10.87 -16.09
CA ASP A 220 1.10 -11.54 -17.00
C ASP A 220 1.05 -11.03 -18.44
N ARG A 221 0.03 -10.25 -18.78
CA ARG A 221 -0.19 -9.80 -20.15
C ARG A 221 0.36 -8.38 -20.30
N PRO A 222 1.28 -8.14 -21.24
CA PRO A 222 1.72 -6.78 -21.53
C PRO A 222 0.50 -5.92 -21.85
N LYS A 223 0.48 -4.71 -21.27
CA LYS A 223 -0.59 -3.74 -21.42
C LYS A 223 -0.84 -3.51 -22.92
N LYS A 224 -2.07 -3.72 -23.39
CA LYS A 224 -2.49 -3.14 -24.67
C LYS A 224 -2.60 -1.64 -24.44
N ILE A 225 -1.65 -0.88 -24.98
CA ILE A 225 -1.77 0.58 -25.05
C ILE A 225 -2.90 0.84 -26.06
N PHE A 226 -4.01 1.41 -25.57
CA PHE A 226 -5.11 1.91 -26.41
C PHE A 226 -4.88 3.38 -26.73
#